data_AF-A0A7Z9RYQ4-F1
#
_entry.id   AF-A0A7Z9RYQ4-F1
#
_cell.length_a   1.000
_cell.length_b   1.000
_cell.length_c   1.000
_cell.angle_alpha   90.00
_cell.angle_beta   90.00
_cell.angle_gamma   90.00
#
_symmetry.space_group_name_H-M   'P 1'
#
loop_
_entity.id
_entity.type
_entity.pdbx_description
1 polymer ?
#
loop_
_entity_poly.entity_id
_entity_poly.type
_entity_poly.pdbx_seq_one_letter_code
_entity_poly.pdbx_strand_id
1 'polypeptide(L)'
;MSERIHHDERTEAPTARRLERARIEGRTALSRDLVGSAVMLAGFGGILFFCATMYALLSTTVKVILGNLSSVKLDGSTAILLLEDAIKTVIVFSGPILLITFVVAVLSTWLQVGFQIRLAEIAPDLGRIDPFRNMRKIFSHEGFGRLAFGFLKISAVILVLVHGVRGMVVGPEAIVGTGISDPAIIVSTAGSRLVWIFIKISGVLLLISAGDWAHKRWQYRQSLMMSRTEVEDENREAHGDPLLRRRRRDLHEKLLVKREER
;
A
#
# COMPACT_ATOMS: atom_id res chain seq x y z
N MET A 1 -48.18 11.63 -16.61
CA MET A 1 -46.72 11.89 -16.56
C MET A 1 -46.08 10.63 -15.99
N SER A 2 -45.88 9.60 -16.82
CA SER A 2 -45.40 8.29 -16.39
C SER A 2 -43.89 8.36 -16.20
N GLU A 3 -43.48 8.18 -14.96
CA GLU A 3 -42.11 8.06 -14.47
C GLU A 3 -41.46 6.84 -15.12
N ARG A 4 -40.80 7.05 -16.25
CA ARG A 4 -39.95 6.03 -16.88
C ARG A 4 -38.69 5.91 -16.04
N ILE A 5 -38.72 5.00 -15.08
CA ILE A 5 -37.52 4.42 -14.48
C ILE A 5 -36.85 3.59 -15.58
N HIS A 6 -36.16 4.24 -16.51
CA HIS A 6 -35.12 3.55 -17.27
C HIS A 6 -34.00 3.31 -16.26
N HIS A 7 -33.80 2.05 -15.89
CA HIS A 7 -32.53 1.59 -15.35
C HIS A 7 -31.49 1.77 -16.47
N ASP A 8 -31.04 3.02 -16.65
CA ASP A 8 -30.02 3.36 -17.62
C ASP A 8 -28.72 2.74 -17.12
N GLU A 9 -28.20 1.77 -17.87
CA GLU A 9 -27.00 1.05 -17.51
C GLU A 9 -25.83 2.05 -17.47
N ARG A 10 -25.06 2.00 -16.38
CA ARG A 10 -23.90 2.88 -16.17
C ARG A 10 -22.77 2.47 -17.12
N THR A 11 -22.81 3.00 -18.32
CA THR A 11 -21.89 2.67 -19.42
C THR A 11 -20.95 3.83 -19.75
N GLU A 12 -21.29 5.05 -19.34
CA GLU A 12 -20.52 6.24 -19.66
C GLU A 12 -19.35 6.44 -18.70
N ALA A 13 -18.25 6.98 -19.24
CA ALA A 13 -17.06 7.30 -18.46
C ALA A 13 -17.34 8.42 -17.44
N PRO A 14 -16.76 8.37 -16.23
CA PRO A 14 -16.93 9.43 -15.25
C PRO A 14 -16.38 10.77 -15.76
N THR A 15 -17.13 11.85 -15.57
CA THR A 15 -16.64 13.20 -15.81
C THR A 15 -15.49 13.57 -14.86
N ALA A 16 -14.73 14.61 -15.21
CA ALA A 16 -13.67 15.15 -14.36
C ALA A 16 -14.18 15.55 -12.97
N ARG A 17 -15.42 16.06 -12.90
CA ARG A 17 -16.04 16.55 -11.66
C ARG A 17 -16.37 15.40 -10.70
N ARG A 18 -16.87 14.26 -11.20
CA ARG A 18 -17.08 13.07 -10.35
C ARG A 18 -15.77 12.44 -9.88
N LEU A 19 -14.72 12.46 -10.72
CA LEU A 19 -13.39 12.01 -10.30
C LEU A 19 -12.82 12.88 -9.18
N GLU A 20 -13.00 14.20 -9.29
CA GLU A 20 -12.58 15.16 -8.26
C GLU A 20 -13.40 15.01 -6.97
N ARG A 21 -14.73 14.90 -7.06
CA ARG A 21 -15.60 14.60 -5.91
C ARG A 21 -15.20 13.30 -5.22
N ALA A 22 -14.97 12.22 -5.98
CA ALA A 22 -14.53 10.95 -5.43
C ALA A 22 -13.17 11.04 -4.71
N ARG A 23 -12.26 11.87 -5.22
CA ARG A 23 -10.98 12.19 -4.56
C ARG A 23 -11.18 12.96 -3.25
N ILE A 24 -12.02 14.00 -3.26
CA ILE A 24 -12.36 14.81 -2.07
C ILE A 24 -13.05 13.97 -0.99
N GLU A 25 -14.02 13.13 -1.37
CA GLU A 25 -14.68 12.15 -0.49
C GLU A 25 -13.75 11.06 0.00
N GLY A 26 -12.56 10.96 -0.59
CA GLY A 26 -11.56 10.03 -0.17
C GLY A 26 -11.80 8.58 -0.62
N ARG A 27 -12.57 8.40 -1.68
CA ARG A 27 -12.72 7.08 -2.32
C ARG A 27 -11.54 6.88 -3.26
N THR A 28 -10.58 6.04 -2.86
CA THR A 28 -9.40 5.73 -3.67
C THR A 28 -9.08 4.23 -3.60
N ALA A 29 -8.62 3.66 -4.71
CA ALA A 29 -8.19 2.27 -4.77
C ALA A 29 -6.77 2.10 -4.17
N LEU A 30 -6.68 2.09 -2.83
CA LEU A 30 -5.44 1.77 -2.11
C LEU A 30 -5.44 0.28 -1.70
N SER A 31 -4.43 -0.45 -2.15
CA SER A 31 -4.14 -1.81 -1.70
C SER A 31 -3.01 -1.78 -0.68
N ARG A 32 -3.36 -1.91 0.61
CA ARG A 32 -2.39 -2.02 1.71
C ARG A 32 -1.49 -3.24 1.56
N ASP A 33 -2.01 -4.32 1.00
CA ASP A 33 -1.27 -5.57 0.81
C ASP A 33 -0.18 -5.43 -0.27
N LEU A 34 -0.39 -4.57 -1.27
CA LEU A 34 0.62 -4.27 -2.29
C LEU A 34 1.74 -3.41 -1.71
N VAL A 35 1.40 -2.42 -0.88
CA VAL A 35 2.41 -1.62 -0.16
C VAL A 35 3.21 -2.52 0.78
N GLY A 36 2.52 -3.36 1.57
CA GLY A 36 3.15 -4.27 2.52
C GLY A 36 4.12 -5.25 1.85
N SER A 37 3.72 -5.88 0.74
CA SER A 37 4.60 -6.83 0.03
C SER A 37 5.80 -6.15 -0.64
N ALA A 38 5.61 -4.94 -1.20
CA ALA A 38 6.72 -4.14 -1.73
C ALA A 38 7.72 -3.75 -0.63
N VAL A 39 7.22 -3.33 0.53
CA VAL A 39 8.05 -2.98 1.70
C VAL A 39 8.78 -4.20 2.23
N MET A 40 8.13 -5.36 2.35
CA MET A 40 8.80 -6.61 2.73
C MET A 40 9.92 -6.96 1.76
N LEU A 41 9.64 -6.93 0.45
CA LEU A 41 10.65 -7.25 -0.56
C LEU A 41 11.85 -6.30 -0.49
N ALA A 42 11.60 -5.00 -0.33
CA ALA A 42 12.64 -4.00 -0.18
C ALA A 42 13.44 -4.17 1.13
N GLY A 43 12.77 -4.52 2.23
CA GLY A 43 13.39 -4.78 3.52
C GLY A 43 14.33 -5.99 3.46
N PHE A 44 13.84 -7.14 2.98
CA PHE A 44 14.68 -8.35 2.85
C PHE A 44 15.76 -8.20 1.78
N GLY A 45 15.48 -7.52 0.67
CA GLY A 45 16.48 -7.17 -0.33
C GLY A 45 17.57 -6.25 0.24
N GLY A 46 17.19 -5.26 1.04
CA GLY A 46 18.11 -4.39 1.77
C GLY A 46 18.96 -5.16 2.77
N ILE A 47 18.37 -6.11 3.50
CA ILE A 47 19.12 -7.02 4.39
C ILE A 47 20.17 -7.79 3.59
N LEU A 48 19.84 -8.38 2.44
CA LEU A 48 20.84 -9.08 1.62
C LEU A 48 21.97 -8.14 1.15
N PHE A 49 21.61 -6.94 0.69
CA PHE A 49 22.58 -5.99 0.16
C PHE A 49 23.55 -5.48 1.23
N PHE A 50 23.04 -5.18 2.44
CA PHE A 50 23.84 -4.65 3.54
C PHE A 50 24.38 -5.71 4.50
N CYS A 51 24.02 -7.00 4.33
CA CYS A 51 24.36 -8.08 5.27
C CYS A 51 25.85 -8.12 5.62
N ALA A 52 26.74 -8.05 4.62
CA ALA A 52 28.19 -8.12 4.84
C ALA A 52 28.70 -6.94 5.71
N THR A 53 28.27 -5.72 5.37
CA THR A 53 28.64 -4.51 6.11
C THR A 53 28.08 -4.54 7.54
N MET A 54 26.84 -4.98 7.69
CA MET A 54 26.15 -5.10 8.98
C MET A 54 26.82 -6.14 9.87
N TYR A 55 27.22 -7.28 9.30
CA TYR A 55 27.97 -8.32 10.02
C TYR A 55 29.36 -7.82 10.44
N ALA A 56 30.09 -7.14 9.56
CA ALA A 56 31.41 -6.59 9.87
C ALA A 56 31.34 -5.54 10.99
N LEU A 57 30.36 -4.63 10.94
CA LEU A 57 30.15 -3.63 11.98
C LEU A 57 29.81 -4.29 13.31
N LEU A 58 28.81 -5.19 13.33
CA LEU A 58 28.37 -5.86 14.55
C LEU A 58 29.48 -6.71 15.17
N SER A 59 30.20 -7.49 14.37
CA SER A 59 31.32 -8.31 14.87
C SER A 59 32.45 -7.47 15.45
N THR A 60 32.75 -6.31 14.85
CA THR A 60 33.75 -5.36 15.37
C THR A 60 33.28 -4.76 16.69
N THR A 61 32.05 -4.25 16.75
CA THR A 61 31.48 -3.67 17.97
C THR A 61 31.46 -4.68 19.12
N VAL A 62 31.02 -5.91 18.86
CA VAL A 62 31.01 -6.99 19.86
C VAL A 62 32.43 -7.30 20.35
N LYS A 63 33.41 -7.43 19.44
CA LYS A 63 34.82 -7.68 19.82
C LYS A 63 35.40 -6.55 20.67
N VAL A 64 35.11 -5.29 20.33
CA VAL A 64 35.58 -4.12 21.08
C VAL A 64 34.95 -4.08 22.48
N ILE A 65 33.63 -4.31 22.59
CA ILE A 65 32.92 -4.27 23.87
C ILE A 65 33.41 -5.41 24.78
N LEU A 66 33.42 -6.66 24.29
CA LEU A 66 33.85 -7.80 25.10
C LEU A 66 35.36 -7.80 25.37
N GLY A 67 36.18 -7.33 24.44
CA GLY A 67 37.64 -7.25 24.62
C GLY A 67 38.06 -6.22 25.67
N ASN A 68 37.27 -5.15 25.83
CA ASN A 68 37.58 -4.08 26.79
C ASN A 68 36.82 -4.21 28.12
N LEU A 69 36.00 -5.26 28.30
CA LEU A 69 35.13 -5.43 29.47
C LEU A 69 35.91 -5.39 30.80
N SER A 70 37.15 -5.86 30.82
CA SER A 70 38.02 -5.86 32.01
C SER A 70 38.67 -4.50 32.31
N SER A 71 38.74 -3.62 31.31
CA SER A 71 39.41 -2.32 31.37
C SER A 71 38.47 -1.13 31.58
N VAL A 72 37.17 -1.32 31.35
CA VAL A 72 36.15 -0.28 31.48
C VAL A 72 35.81 -0.08 32.95
N LYS A 73 36.26 1.05 33.53
CA LYS A 73 35.69 1.55 34.78
C LYS A 73 34.37 2.26 34.46
N LEU A 74 33.27 1.72 34.99
CA LEU A 74 31.94 2.30 34.87
C LEU A 74 31.86 3.55 35.76
N ASP A 75 32.24 4.68 35.17
CA ASP A 75 31.96 6.02 35.70
C ASP A 75 30.82 6.67 34.89
N GLY A 76 30.17 7.70 35.43
CA GLY A 76 29.01 8.35 34.80
C GLY A 76 29.32 8.89 33.40
N SER A 77 30.53 9.36 33.17
CA SER A 77 31.03 9.84 31.87
C SER A 77 31.19 8.71 30.84
N THR A 78 31.80 7.60 31.25
CA THR A 78 32.00 6.40 30.42
C THR A 78 30.67 5.74 30.03
N ALA A 79 29.70 5.75 30.94
CA ALA A 79 28.36 5.22 30.69
C ALA A 79 27.61 5.99 29.58
N ILE A 80 27.74 7.32 29.56
CA ILE A 80 27.13 8.16 28.51
C ILE A 80 27.78 7.88 27.16
N LEU A 81 29.10 7.76 27.09
CA LEU A 81 29.82 7.44 25.85
C LEU A 81 29.41 6.07 25.28
N LEU A 82 29.28 5.06 26.15
CA LEU A 82 28.79 3.73 25.76
C LEU A 82 27.35 3.78 25.23
N LEU A 83 26.49 4.60 25.83
CA LEU A 83 25.12 4.79 25.36
C LEU A 83 25.09 5.48 23.99
N GLU A 84 25.90 6.51 23.78
CA GLU A 84 26.01 7.17 22.48
C GLU A 84 26.48 6.22 21.39
N ASP A 85 27.51 5.41 21.65
CA ASP A 85 28.02 4.44 20.68
C ASP A 85 27.02 3.32 20.41
N ALA A 86 26.25 2.89 21.42
CA ALA A 86 25.15 1.95 21.23
C ALA A 86 24.05 2.55 20.33
N ILE A 87 23.64 3.79 20.58
CA ILE A 87 22.64 4.49 19.75
C ILE A 87 23.15 4.66 18.32
N LYS A 88 24.39 5.12 18.13
CA LYS A 88 25.02 5.26 16.81
C LYS A 88 25.06 3.92 16.08
N THR A 89 25.43 2.84 16.75
CA THR A 89 25.46 1.49 16.17
C THR A 89 24.07 1.07 15.71
N VAL A 90 23.04 1.27 16.53
CA VAL A 90 21.65 0.95 16.16
C VAL A 90 21.18 1.76 14.96
N ILE A 91 21.49 3.07 14.91
CA ILE A 91 21.10 3.95 13.81
C ILE A 91 21.83 3.56 12.52
N VAL A 92 23.14 3.31 12.56
CA VAL A 92 23.91 2.92 11.36
C VAL A 92 23.47 1.54 10.86
N PHE A 93 23.10 0.63 11.77
CA PHE A 93 22.63 -0.70 11.42
C PHE A 93 21.21 -0.69 10.85
N SER A 94 20.24 -0.11 11.56
CA SER A 94 18.83 -0.13 11.15
C SER A 94 18.47 0.96 10.13
N GLY A 95 19.20 2.08 10.13
CA GLY A 95 18.90 3.27 9.34
C GLY A 95 18.77 3.01 7.84
N PRO A 96 19.71 2.31 7.16
CA PRO A 96 19.60 2.03 5.74
C PRO A 96 18.35 1.22 5.38
N ILE A 97 18.01 0.21 6.19
CA ILE A 97 16.82 -0.64 5.97
C ILE A 97 15.55 0.17 6.22
N LEU A 98 15.50 0.96 7.30
CA LEU A 98 14.38 1.84 7.61
C LEU A 98 14.17 2.88 6.52
N LEU A 99 15.25 3.47 5.99
CA LEU A 99 15.19 4.42 4.90
C LEU A 99 14.63 3.79 3.62
N ILE A 100 15.14 2.63 3.22
CA ILE A 100 14.65 1.92 2.02
C ILE A 100 13.18 1.54 2.17
N THR A 101 12.80 0.96 3.31
CA THR A 101 11.41 0.55 3.56
C THR A 101 10.46 1.75 3.63
N PHE A 102 10.89 2.85 4.24
CA PHE A 102 10.14 4.11 4.26
C PHE A 102 9.96 4.68 2.85
N VAL A 103 11.03 4.80 2.07
CA VAL A 103 10.97 5.30 0.69
C VAL A 103 10.05 4.43 -0.17
N VAL A 104 10.16 3.10 -0.08
CA VAL A 104 9.29 2.18 -0.82
C VAL A 104 7.84 2.26 -0.37
N ALA A 105 7.58 2.42 0.94
CA ALA A 105 6.23 2.60 1.46
C ALA A 105 5.56 3.88 0.91
N VAL A 106 6.30 5.00 0.95
CA VAL A 106 5.85 6.29 0.44
C VAL A 106 5.62 6.21 -1.06
N LEU A 107 6.60 5.72 -1.84
CA LEU A 107 6.48 5.59 -3.29
C LEU A 107 5.35 4.66 -3.70
N SER A 108 5.20 3.50 -3.04
CA SER A 108 4.13 2.54 -3.35
C SER A 108 2.74 3.11 -3.07
N THR A 109 2.60 3.89 -2.01
CA THR A 109 1.34 4.58 -1.67
C THR A 109 1.06 5.69 -2.67
N TRP A 110 2.08 6.49 -2.98
CA TRP A 110 1.99 7.61 -3.91
C TRP A 110 1.68 7.15 -5.34
N LEU A 111 2.27 6.04 -5.81
CA LEU A 111 1.97 5.46 -7.12
C LEU A 111 0.52 4.96 -7.22
N GLN A 112 -0.09 4.51 -6.12
CA GLN A 112 -1.47 3.99 -6.14
C GLN A 112 -2.53 5.10 -6.08
N VAL A 113 -2.30 6.14 -5.29
CA VAL A 113 -3.32 7.13 -4.93
C VAL A 113 -2.97 8.55 -5.39
N GLY A 114 -1.70 8.82 -5.66
CA GLY A 114 -1.17 10.17 -5.84
C GLY A 114 -1.06 10.93 -4.52
N PHE A 115 -0.78 12.22 -4.62
CA PHE A 115 -0.77 13.11 -3.46
C PHE A 115 -2.20 13.55 -3.14
N GLN A 116 -2.70 13.19 -1.95
CA GLN A 116 -4.06 13.52 -1.48
C GLN A 116 -3.99 13.89 0.00
N ILE A 117 -4.18 15.16 0.34
CA ILE A 117 -4.28 15.62 1.73
C ILE A 117 -5.76 15.65 2.12
N ARG A 118 -6.12 14.94 3.20
CA ARG A 118 -7.49 14.88 3.69
C ARG A 118 -7.60 15.50 5.08
N LEU A 119 -7.94 16.78 5.11
CA LEU A 119 -8.24 17.47 6.38
C LEU A 119 -9.60 17.02 6.95
N ALA A 120 -10.54 16.62 6.10
CA ALA A 120 -11.90 16.20 6.50
C ALA A 120 -11.97 14.85 7.23
N GLU A 121 -10.98 13.95 7.05
CA GLU A 121 -10.94 12.65 7.73
C GLU A 121 -10.38 12.70 9.16
N ILE A 122 -9.98 13.88 9.62
CA ILE A 122 -9.55 14.11 11.02
C ILE A 122 -10.77 14.08 11.95
N ALA A 123 -11.98 14.36 11.43
CA ALA A 123 -13.21 14.29 12.22
C ALA A 123 -13.67 12.83 12.43
N PRO A 124 -13.98 12.41 13.66
CA PRO A 124 -14.49 11.06 13.93
C PRO A 124 -15.89 10.89 13.32
N ASP A 125 -16.02 9.97 12.37
CA ASP A 125 -17.28 9.61 11.72
C ASP A 125 -17.86 8.34 12.35
N LEU A 126 -18.90 8.50 13.18
CA LEU A 126 -19.60 7.40 13.86
C LEU A 126 -20.30 6.44 12.87
N GLY A 127 -20.57 6.88 11.63
CA GLY A 127 -21.15 6.04 10.58
C GLY A 127 -20.19 4.97 10.04
N ARG A 128 -18.89 5.04 10.36
CA ARG A 128 -17.88 4.03 9.97
C ARG A 128 -17.92 2.77 10.84
N ILE A 129 -18.56 2.83 12.01
CA ILE A 129 -18.61 1.73 13.01
C ILE A 129 -19.95 0.98 12.97
N ASP A 130 -20.65 0.97 11.84
CA ASP A 130 -21.89 0.17 11.72
C ASP A 130 -21.56 -1.31 11.45
N PRO A 131 -21.76 -2.23 12.42
CA PRO A 131 -21.39 -3.64 12.28
C PRO A 131 -22.21 -4.35 11.21
N PHE A 132 -23.50 -3.99 11.06
CA PHE A 132 -24.40 -4.61 10.09
C PHE A 132 -23.98 -4.29 8.66
N ARG A 133 -23.60 -3.04 8.40
CA ARG A 133 -23.13 -2.61 7.07
C ARG A 133 -21.81 -3.28 6.69
N ASN A 134 -20.94 -3.53 7.67
CA ASN A 134 -19.68 -4.24 7.46
C ASN A 134 -19.89 -5.75 7.23
N MET A 135 -20.82 -6.39 7.94
CA MET A 135 -21.20 -7.80 7.68
C MET A 135 -21.73 -7.99 6.26
N ARG A 136 -22.62 -7.11 5.78
CA ARG A 136 -23.15 -7.19 4.40
C ARG A 136 -22.05 -7.04 3.35
N LYS A 137 -21.00 -6.25 3.61
CA LYS A 137 -19.82 -6.15 2.73
C LYS A 137 -18.99 -7.43 2.70
N ILE A 138 -18.90 -8.16 3.81
CA ILE A 138 -18.20 -9.45 3.88
C ILE A 138 -18.94 -10.52 3.07
N PHE A 139 -20.28 -10.54 3.13
CA PHE A 139 -21.11 -11.49 2.36
C PHE A 139 -21.47 -11.01 0.93
N SER A 140 -20.87 -9.92 0.46
CA SER A 140 -21.07 -9.43 -0.90
C SER A 140 -20.11 -10.10 -1.90
N HIS A 141 -20.36 -9.95 -3.21
CA HIS A 141 -19.43 -10.36 -4.26
C HIS A 141 -18.02 -9.76 -4.08
N GLU A 142 -17.91 -8.54 -3.54
CA GLU A 142 -16.62 -7.92 -3.19
C GLU A 142 -15.92 -8.63 -2.02
N GLY A 143 -16.71 -9.14 -1.06
CA GLY A 143 -16.21 -9.93 0.06
C GLY A 143 -15.63 -11.26 -0.38
N PHE A 144 -16.31 -11.96 -1.29
CA PHE A 144 -15.83 -13.23 -1.85
C PHE A 144 -14.49 -13.07 -2.57
N GLY A 145 -14.32 -12.02 -3.39
CA GLY A 145 -13.05 -11.72 -4.05
C GLY A 145 -11.90 -11.50 -3.05
N ARG A 146 -12.16 -10.76 -1.95
CA ARG A 146 -11.17 -10.57 -0.87
C ARG A 146 -10.79 -11.88 -0.19
N LEU A 147 -11.76 -12.74 0.08
CA LEU A 147 -11.51 -14.06 0.66
C LEU A 147 -10.67 -14.93 -0.28
N ALA A 148 -11.03 -14.99 -1.57
CA ALA A 148 -10.30 -15.77 -2.56
C ALA A 148 -8.83 -15.34 -2.68
N PHE A 149 -8.56 -14.03 -2.81
CA PHE A 149 -7.18 -13.52 -2.81
C PHE A 149 -6.47 -13.75 -1.48
N GLY A 150 -7.19 -13.68 -0.35
CA GLY A 150 -6.65 -14.01 0.97
C GLY A 150 -6.19 -15.47 1.06
N PHE A 151 -7.04 -16.42 0.66
CA PHE A 151 -6.68 -17.84 0.59
C PHE A 151 -5.51 -18.09 -0.35
N LEU A 152 -5.48 -17.42 -1.50
CA LEU A 152 -4.40 -17.56 -2.48
C LEU A 152 -3.06 -17.01 -1.94
N LYS A 153 -3.07 -15.92 -1.17
CA LYS A 153 -1.87 -15.41 -0.47
C LYS A 153 -1.39 -16.42 0.58
N ILE A 154 -2.29 -16.93 1.42
CA ILE A 154 -1.95 -17.89 2.49
C ILE A 154 -1.38 -19.19 1.89
N SER A 155 -2.05 -19.75 0.87
CA SER A 155 -1.59 -20.98 0.23
C SER A 155 -0.23 -20.79 -0.44
N ALA A 156 -0.01 -19.65 -1.12
CA ALA A 156 1.28 -19.32 -1.72
C ALA A 156 2.40 -19.22 -0.68
N VAL A 157 2.15 -18.57 0.46
CA VAL A 157 3.12 -18.49 1.57
C VAL A 157 3.46 -19.89 2.09
N ILE A 158 2.45 -20.73 2.35
CA ILE A 158 2.65 -22.10 2.83
C ILE A 158 3.47 -22.90 1.82
N LEU A 159 3.16 -22.83 0.53
CA LEU A 159 3.87 -23.57 -0.52
C LEU A 159 5.35 -23.18 -0.59
N VAL A 160 5.65 -21.89 -0.60
CA VAL A 160 7.04 -21.38 -0.66
C VAL A 160 7.78 -21.72 0.63
N LEU A 161 7.13 -21.58 1.79
CA LEU A 161 7.75 -21.90 3.08
C LEU A 161 8.06 -23.39 3.20
N VAL A 162 7.10 -24.26 2.88
CA VAL A 162 7.29 -25.72 2.94
C VAL A 162 8.39 -26.17 1.98
N HIS A 163 8.41 -25.67 0.75
CA HIS A 163 9.48 -26.00 -0.20
C HIS A 163 10.84 -25.45 0.24
N GLY A 164 10.88 -24.21 0.73
CA GLY A 164 12.11 -23.58 1.22
C GLY A 164 12.71 -24.34 2.41
N VAL A 165 11.89 -24.64 3.42
CA VAL A 165 12.31 -25.38 4.62
C VAL A 165 12.70 -26.81 4.26
N ARG A 166 11.92 -27.52 3.41
CA ARG A 166 12.31 -28.87 2.96
C ARG A 166 13.63 -28.85 2.21
N GLY A 167 13.89 -27.83 1.39
CA GLY A 167 15.18 -27.63 0.72
C GLY A 167 16.35 -27.53 1.69
N MET A 168 16.16 -26.87 2.84
CA MET A 168 17.18 -26.72 3.88
C MET A 168 17.41 -27.98 4.73
N VAL A 169 16.44 -28.90 4.80
CA VAL A 169 16.50 -30.09 5.67
C VAL A 169 16.84 -31.36 4.91
N VAL A 170 16.24 -31.57 3.74
CA VAL A 170 16.29 -32.87 3.00
C VAL A 170 16.79 -32.70 1.56
N GLY A 171 16.83 -31.46 1.05
CA GLY A 171 17.18 -31.19 -0.35
C GLY A 171 18.69 -31.21 -0.65
N PRO A 172 19.09 -30.99 -1.91
CA PRO A 172 20.49 -30.83 -2.31
C PRO A 172 21.18 -29.63 -1.63
N GLU A 173 20.41 -28.72 -1.03
CA GLU A 173 20.90 -27.58 -0.23
C GLU A 173 20.83 -27.83 1.28
N ALA A 174 20.64 -29.09 1.70
CA ALA A 174 20.49 -29.44 3.10
C ALA A 174 21.68 -28.94 3.92
N ILE A 175 21.38 -28.30 5.05
CA ILE A 175 22.41 -27.90 6.02
C ILE A 175 22.66 -29.06 6.98
N VAL A 176 21.61 -29.81 7.28
CA VAL A 176 21.64 -30.98 8.15
C VAL A 176 22.25 -32.14 7.36
N GLY A 177 23.35 -32.71 7.86
CA GLY A 177 23.99 -33.90 7.27
C GLY A 177 25.13 -33.64 6.28
N THR A 178 25.53 -32.39 6.03
CA THR A 178 26.61 -32.05 5.08
C THR A 178 28.03 -32.15 5.64
N GLY A 179 28.20 -32.51 6.92
CA GLY A 179 29.52 -32.59 7.55
C GLY A 179 30.21 -31.24 7.77
N ILE A 180 29.52 -30.12 7.51
CA ILE A 180 30.00 -28.77 7.86
C ILE A 180 30.14 -28.72 9.38
N SER A 181 31.38 -28.63 9.84
CA SER A 181 31.72 -28.67 11.28
C SER A 181 31.93 -27.26 11.87
N ASP A 182 32.12 -26.25 11.01
CA ASP A 182 32.32 -24.88 11.43
C ASP A 182 30.97 -24.21 11.73
N PRO A 183 30.70 -23.82 12.99
CA PRO A 183 29.47 -23.13 13.37
C PRO A 183 29.24 -21.84 12.60
N ALA A 184 30.30 -21.12 12.22
CA ALA A 184 30.18 -19.85 11.50
C ALA A 184 29.58 -20.05 10.10
N ILE A 185 30.01 -21.08 9.39
CA ILE A 185 29.53 -21.44 8.04
C ILE A 185 28.07 -21.91 8.11
N ILE A 186 27.70 -22.68 9.15
CA ILE A 186 26.33 -23.12 9.35
C ILE A 186 25.40 -21.90 9.51
N VAL A 187 25.76 -20.97 10.40
CA VAL A 187 24.95 -19.77 10.68
C VAL A 187 24.84 -18.86 9.47
N SER A 188 25.95 -18.59 8.76
CA SER A 188 25.93 -17.72 7.58
C SER A 188 25.08 -18.30 6.46
N THR A 189 25.17 -19.62 6.23
CA THR A 189 24.45 -20.26 5.14
C THR A 189 22.98 -20.52 5.48
N ALA A 190 22.65 -20.78 6.75
CA ALA A 190 21.26 -20.83 7.20
C ALA A 190 20.60 -19.45 7.10
N GLY A 191 21.29 -18.40 7.57
CA GLY A 191 20.82 -17.02 7.52
C GLY A 191 20.54 -16.55 6.08
N SER A 192 21.49 -16.75 5.17
CA SER A 192 21.32 -16.33 3.76
C SER A 192 20.14 -17.06 3.09
N ARG A 193 19.99 -18.37 3.34
CA ARG A 193 18.86 -19.16 2.82
C ARG A 193 17.52 -18.72 3.37
N LEU A 194 17.43 -18.42 4.66
CA LEU A 194 16.21 -17.87 5.27
C LEU A 194 15.81 -16.55 4.60
N VAL A 195 16.76 -15.64 4.42
CA VAL A 195 16.47 -14.36 3.74
C VAL A 195 16.00 -14.59 2.30
N TRP A 196 16.60 -15.54 1.56
CA TRP A 196 16.13 -15.92 0.23
C TRP A 196 14.70 -16.48 0.20
N ILE A 197 14.33 -17.28 1.20
CA ILE A 197 12.94 -17.77 1.34
C ILE A 197 12.00 -16.58 1.55
N PHE A 198 12.35 -15.64 2.42
CA PHE A 198 11.54 -14.44 2.67
C PHE A 198 11.43 -13.53 1.42
N ILE A 199 12.48 -13.43 0.61
CA ILE A 199 12.42 -12.71 -0.67
C ILE A 199 11.48 -13.40 -1.65
N LYS A 200 11.55 -14.73 -1.78
CA LYS A 200 10.62 -15.50 -2.62
C LYS A 200 9.18 -15.31 -2.17
N ILE A 201 8.92 -15.39 -0.86
CA ILE A 201 7.59 -15.13 -0.28
C ILE A 201 7.13 -13.72 -0.61
N SER A 202 7.98 -12.71 -0.39
CA SER A 202 7.64 -11.31 -0.64
C SER A 202 7.36 -11.06 -2.12
N GLY A 203 8.14 -11.66 -3.03
CA GLY A 203 7.91 -11.56 -4.47
C GLY A 203 6.60 -12.19 -4.93
N VAL A 204 6.28 -13.40 -4.43
CA VAL A 204 5.00 -14.05 -4.74
C VAL A 204 3.82 -13.25 -4.19
N LEU A 205 3.92 -12.76 -2.94
CA LEU A 205 2.90 -11.88 -2.36
C LEU A 205 2.76 -10.57 -3.15
N LEU A 206 3.84 -10.01 -3.68
CA LEU A 206 3.81 -8.82 -4.52
C LEU A 206 3.02 -9.08 -5.80
N LEU A 207 3.27 -10.20 -6.49
CA LEU A 207 2.52 -10.58 -7.69
C LEU A 207 1.02 -10.75 -7.41
N ILE A 208 0.68 -11.44 -6.33
CA ILE A 208 -0.72 -11.67 -5.96
C ILE A 208 -1.40 -10.36 -5.55
N SER A 209 -0.74 -9.54 -4.74
CA SER A 209 -1.24 -8.24 -4.30
C SER A 209 -1.37 -7.25 -5.46
N ALA A 210 -0.56 -7.38 -6.51
CA ALA A 210 -0.70 -6.58 -7.73
C ALA A 210 -1.98 -6.96 -8.50
N GLY A 211 -2.28 -8.26 -8.58
CA GLY A 211 -3.55 -8.74 -9.14
C GLY A 211 -4.78 -8.28 -8.35
N ASP A 212 -4.74 -8.40 -7.01
CA ASP A 212 -5.79 -7.88 -6.12
C ASP A 212 -5.95 -6.36 -6.26
N TRP A 213 -4.84 -5.62 -6.36
CA TRP A 213 -4.89 -4.17 -6.62
C TRP A 213 -5.51 -3.85 -7.98
N ALA A 214 -5.15 -4.56 -9.05
CA ALA A 214 -5.73 -4.35 -10.38
C ALA A 214 -7.24 -4.59 -10.38
N HIS A 215 -7.69 -5.65 -9.70
CA HIS A 215 -9.11 -5.94 -9.52
C HIS A 215 -9.83 -4.85 -8.71
N LYS A 216 -9.26 -4.39 -7.58
CA LYS A 216 -9.78 -3.26 -6.79
C LYS A 216 -9.82 -1.97 -7.62
N ARG A 217 -8.81 -1.72 -8.45
CA ARG A 217 -8.73 -0.53 -9.32
C ARG A 217 -9.80 -0.58 -10.41
N TRP A 218 -10.03 -1.75 -10.99
CA TRP A 218 -11.10 -1.97 -11.96
C TRP A 218 -12.47 -1.75 -11.31
N GLN A 219 -12.76 -2.37 -10.17
CA GLN A 219 -14.01 -2.16 -9.43
C GLN A 219 -14.22 -0.69 -9.06
N TYR A 220 -13.17 0.00 -8.61
CA TYR A 220 -13.24 1.42 -8.33
C TYR A 220 -13.64 2.24 -9.57
N ARG A 221 -13.05 1.94 -10.73
CA ARG A 221 -13.42 2.61 -11.99
C ARG A 221 -14.86 2.31 -12.40
N GLN A 222 -15.30 1.06 -12.25
CA GLN A 222 -16.69 0.65 -12.50
C GLN A 222 -17.68 1.39 -11.58
N SER A 223 -17.32 1.56 -10.30
CA SER A 223 -18.16 2.27 -9.32
C SER A 223 -18.37 3.76 -9.66
N LEU A 224 -17.46 4.32 -10.46
CA LEU A 224 -17.51 5.71 -10.92
C LEU A 224 -18.25 5.88 -12.25
N MET A 225 -18.56 4.81 -12.99
CA MET A 225 -19.32 4.92 -14.24
C MET A 225 -20.66 5.61 -14.01
N MET A 226 -21.09 6.33 -15.04
CA MET A 226 -22.30 7.13 -15.04
C MET A 226 -23.31 6.58 -16.04
N SER A 227 -24.57 6.84 -15.80
CA SER A 227 -25.60 6.70 -16.83
C SER A 227 -25.56 7.92 -17.76
N ARG A 228 -26.14 7.79 -18.95
CA ARG A 228 -26.19 8.90 -19.90
C ARG A 228 -27.00 10.07 -19.35
N THR A 229 -28.06 9.77 -18.60
CA THR A 229 -28.85 10.76 -17.85
C THR A 229 -28.04 11.48 -16.78
N GLU A 230 -27.24 10.76 -15.98
CA GLU A 230 -26.37 11.36 -14.95
C GLU A 230 -25.34 12.33 -15.58
N VAL A 231 -24.75 11.98 -16.74
CA VAL A 231 -23.81 12.86 -17.46
C VAL A 231 -24.50 14.13 -17.96
N GLU A 232 -25.69 14.01 -18.55
CA GLU A 232 -26.45 15.15 -19.04
C GLU A 232 -26.83 16.12 -17.91
N ASP A 233 -27.27 15.59 -16.77
CA ASP A 233 -27.64 16.41 -15.62
C ASP A 233 -26.41 17.10 -15.00
N GLU A 234 -25.27 16.43 -14.89
CA GLU A 234 -24.04 17.04 -14.38
C GLU A 234 -23.53 18.16 -15.32
N ASN A 235 -23.71 17.97 -16.64
CA ASN A 235 -23.37 18.98 -17.65
C ASN A 235 -24.33 20.19 -17.59
N ARG A 236 -25.62 19.94 -17.33
CA ARG A 236 -26.61 21.01 -17.08
C ARG A 236 -26.31 21.78 -15.80
N GLU A 237 -25.89 21.10 -14.72
CA GLU A 237 -25.46 21.77 -13.48
C GLU A 237 -24.18 22.59 -13.67
N ALA A 238 -23.23 22.11 -14.48
CA ALA A 238 -21.95 22.79 -14.71
C ALA A 238 -22.07 24.02 -15.62
N HIS A 239 -22.84 23.92 -16.71
CA HIS A 239 -22.92 24.96 -17.73
C HIS A 239 -24.26 25.72 -17.76
N GLY A 240 -25.19 25.34 -16.90
CA GLY A 240 -26.57 25.80 -16.91
C GLY A 240 -27.36 25.10 -18.03
N ASP A 241 -28.68 24.95 -17.85
CA ASP A 241 -29.53 24.38 -18.88
C ASP A 241 -29.50 25.28 -20.14
N PRO A 242 -29.05 24.76 -21.30
CA PRO A 242 -28.99 25.52 -22.54
C PRO A 242 -30.36 26.07 -22.97
N LEU A 243 -31.47 25.41 -22.62
CA LEU A 243 -32.82 25.93 -22.86
C LEU A 243 -33.10 27.18 -22.02
N LEU A 244 -32.73 27.17 -20.75
CA LEU A 244 -32.80 28.35 -19.87
C LEU A 244 -31.89 29.48 -20.36
N ARG A 245 -30.70 29.15 -20.87
CA ARG A 245 -29.75 30.14 -21.43
C ARG A 245 -30.31 30.80 -22.70
N ARG A 246 -30.89 30.02 -23.61
CA ARG A 246 -31.60 30.53 -24.80
C ARG A 246 -32.82 31.36 -24.42
N ARG A 247 -33.63 30.87 -23.49
CA ARG A 247 -34.83 31.57 -23.01
C ARG A 247 -34.51 32.92 -22.37
N ARG A 248 -33.41 33.01 -21.61
CA ARG A 248 -32.90 34.29 -21.08
C ARG A 248 -32.47 35.25 -22.20
N ARG A 249 -31.81 34.75 -23.24
CA ARG A 249 -31.39 35.55 -24.40
C ARG A 249 -32.58 36.10 -25.17
N ASP A 250 -33.58 35.27 -25.46
CA ASP A 250 -34.80 35.68 -26.18
C ASP A 250 -35.61 36.71 -25.38
N LEU A 251 -35.71 36.55 -24.07
CA LEU A 251 -36.36 37.53 -23.19
C LEU A 251 -35.59 38.86 -23.18
N HIS A 252 -34.27 38.81 -23.19
CA HIS A 252 -33.43 40.01 -23.23
C HIS A 252 -33.62 40.79 -24.55
N GLU A 253 -33.61 40.11 -25.70
CA GLU A 253 -33.88 40.74 -27.01
C GLU A 253 -35.27 41.38 -27.06
N LYS A 254 -36.31 40.68 -26.55
CA LYS A 254 -37.66 41.25 -26.49
C LYS A 254 -37.76 42.50 -25.61
N LEU A 255 -37.00 42.56 -24.52
CA LEU A 255 -36.97 43.74 -23.64
C LEU A 255 -36.21 44.92 -24.26
N LEU A 256 -35.20 44.67 -25.09
CA LEU A 256 -34.46 45.70 -25.81
C LEU A 256 -35.31 46.34 -26.92
N VAL A 257 -35.99 45.52 -27.74
CA VAL A 257 -36.92 46.03 -28.77
C VAL A 257 -38.01 46.90 -28.14
N LYS A 258 -38.59 46.43 -27.01
CA LYS A 258 -39.64 47.16 -26.30
C LYS A 258 -39.15 48.46 -25.64
N ARG A 259 -37.84 48.66 -25.49
CA ARG A 259 -37.22 49.90 -25.00
C ARG A 259 -36.96 50.90 -26.12
N GLU A 260 -36.74 50.44 -27.35
CA GLU A 260 -36.56 51.31 -28.52
C GLU A 260 -37.90 51.83 -29.07
N GLU A 261 -39.02 51.16 -28.76
CA GLU A 261 -40.38 51.59 -29.12
C GLU A 261 -41.01 52.61 -28.14
N ARG A 262 -40.28 53.10 -27.13
CA ARG A 262 -40.71 54.16 -26.20
C ARG A 262 -39.82 55.39 -26.32
#